data_AF-A0A949GPE5-F1
#
_entry.id   AF-A0A949GPE5-F1
#
_cell.length_a   1.000
_cell.length_b   1.000
_cell.length_c   1.000
_cell.angle_alpha   90.00
_cell.angle_beta   90.00
_cell.angle_gamma   90.00
#
_symmetry.space_group_name_H-M   'P 1'
#
loop_
_entity.id
_entity.type
_entity.pdbx_description
1 polymer ?
#
loop_
_entity_poly.entity_id
_entity_poly.type
_entity_poly.pdbx_seq_one_letter_code
_entity_poly.pdbx_strand_id
1 'polypeptide(L)'
;MVIPFVQNRRWLLATPVLVISGGLALHFYRLHQADDSPPPEMTPWALQTAPVERGSVAGSIQSIAVIDAPQVITLSPQVQGTVVNVGPRAGVAVKRGVLLVRIDARTFESNLSALRQQYRAAEAQADYAEKQQARFDSLLAQNAISQSQVDQARSAAKSARAQAHALADQIATQRVNL
;
A
#
# COMPACT_ATOMS: atom_id res chain seq x y z
N MET A 1 3.88 117.90 60.32
CA MET A 1 3.29 118.74 61.38
C MET A 1 2.18 117.92 62.07
N VAL A 2 2.49 117.44 63.28
CA VAL A 2 1.67 117.03 64.46
C VAL A 2 0.22 116.46 64.32
N ILE A 3 0.03 115.27 64.92
CA ILE A 3 -1.12 114.46 65.49
C ILE A 3 -2.31 115.30 66.08
N PRO A 4 -3.62 114.87 66.32
CA PRO A 4 -4.20 113.57 66.83
C PRO A 4 -5.56 113.08 66.20
N PHE A 5 -5.98 111.80 66.34
CA PHE A 5 -6.78 111.09 67.40
C PHE A 5 -8.22 111.59 67.65
N VAL A 6 -9.24 110.73 67.38
CA VAL A 6 -10.43 110.39 68.23
C VAL A 6 -11.33 109.34 67.51
N GLN A 7 -12.02 108.54 68.32
CA GLN A 7 -12.57 107.19 68.11
C GLN A 7 -14.11 107.18 68.18
N ASN A 8 -14.83 106.38 67.35
CA ASN A 8 -16.14 105.80 67.70
C ASN A 8 -16.59 104.63 66.78
N ARG A 9 -16.96 103.50 67.40
CA ARG A 9 -16.90 102.12 66.90
C ARG A 9 -18.22 101.39 67.21
N ARG A 10 -19.24 101.45 66.33
CA ARG A 10 -20.53 100.71 66.50
C ARG A 10 -21.21 100.15 65.23
N TRP A 11 -20.70 100.37 64.02
CA TRP A 11 -21.34 99.85 62.77
C TRP A 11 -20.69 98.59 62.17
N LEU A 12 -19.68 98.02 62.84
CA LEU A 12 -18.95 96.81 62.40
C LEU A 12 -19.74 95.48 62.57
N LEU A 13 -20.97 95.50 63.10
CA LEU A 13 -21.76 94.28 63.35
C LEU A 13 -22.91 94.05 62.35
N ALA A 14 -23.24 95.00 61.47
CA ALA A 14 -24.38 94.87 60.56
C ALA A 14 -24.04 94.20 59.21
N THR A 15 -22.77 94.25 58.79
CA THR A 15 -22.32 93.70 57.50
C THR A 15 -22.25 92.17 57.40
N PRO A 16 -21.88 91.38 58.44
CA PRO A 16 -21.73 89.93 58.26
C PRO A 16 -23.08 89.20 58.11
N VAL A 17 -24.16 89.71 58.71
CA VAL A 17 -25.47 89.02 58.72
C VAL A 17 -26.15 89.03 57.35
N LEU A 18 -25.98 90.11 56.58
CA LEU A 18 -26.63 90.27 55.28
C LEU A 18 -25.95 89.40 54.19
N VAL A 19 -24.63 89.19 54.29
CA VAL A 19 -23.87 88.31 53.39
C VAL A 19 -24.25 86.84 53.59
N ILE A 20 -24.46 86.42 54.84
CA ILE A 20 -24.83 85.03 55.16
C ILE A 20 -26.25 84.71 54.67
N SER A 21 -27.21 85.63 54.87
CA SER A 21 -28.59 85.48 54.38
C SER A 21 -28.66 85.41 52.85
N GLY A 22 -27.93 86.28 52.14
CA GLY A 22 -27.85 86.26 50.69
C GLY A 22 -27.20 84.98 50.14
N GLY A 23 -26.14 84.50 50.79
CA GLY A 23 -25.47 83.25 50.42
C GLY A 23 -26.36 82.02 50.57
N LEU A 24 -27.12 81.94 51.66
CA LEU A 24 -28.04 80.82 51.91
C LEU A 24 -29.22 80.79 50.93
N ALA A 25 -29.80 81.95 50.61
CA ALA A 25 -30.88 82.04 49.63
C ALA A 25 -30.42 81.62 48.23
N LEU A 26 -29.21 82.01 47.84
CA LEU A 26 -28.63 81.69 46.53
C LEU A 26 -28.21 80.22 46.42
N HIS A 27 -27.73 79.63 47.53
CA HIS A 27 -27.44 78.21 47.60
C HIS A 27 -28.71 77.35 47.51
N PHE A 28 -29.78 77.76 48.19
CA PHE A 28 -31.06 77.05 48.14
C PHE A 28 -31.72 77.14 46.76
N TYR A 29 -31.59 78.28 46.08
CA TYR A 29 -32.10 78.47 44.71
C TYR A 29 -31.33 77.63 43.67
N ARG A 30 -30.01 77.43 43.87
CA ARG A 30 -29.21 76.54 43.00
C ARG A 30 -29.52 75.05 43.18
N LEU A 31 -29.91 74.64 44.39
CA LEU A 31 -30.24 73.23 44.67
C LEU A 31 -31.62 72.81 44.14
N HIS A 32 -32.52 73.76 43.89
CA HIS A 32 -33.90 73.47 43.44
C HIS A 32 -34.11 73.60 41.93
N GLN A 33 -33.07 73.91 41.14
CA GLN A 33 -33.13 73.74 39.69
C GLN A 33 -32.83 72.26 39.37
N ALA A 34 -33.88 71.52 39.02
CA ALA A 34 -33.76 70.18 38.48
C ALA A 34 -33.04 70.25 37.12
N ASP A 35 -31.99 69.43 36.94
CA ASP A 35 -31.18 69.38 35.73
C ASP A 35 -32.00 68.86 34.53
N ASP A 36 -32.60 69.77 33.75
CA ASP A 36 -33.24 69.51 32.45
C ASP A 36 -32.20 69.37 31.32
N SER A 37 -31.15 68.58 31.54
CA SER A 37 -30.15 68.31 30.49
C SER A 37 -30.64 67.18 29.56
N PRO A 38 -30.63 67.37 28.22
CA PRO A 38 -31.03 66.31 27.28
C PRO A 38 -30.10 65.08 27.40
N PRO A 39 -30.62 63.85 27.18
CA PRO A 39 -29.81 62.64 27.28
C PRO A 39 -28.60 62.70 26.34
N PRO A 40 -27.41 62.23 26.78
CA PRO A 40 -26.20 62.29 25.96
C PRO A 40 -26.37 61.46 24.66
N GLU A 41 -26.06 62.07 23.51
CA GLU A 41 -26.01 61.37 22.21
C GLU A 41 -24.90 60.31 22.23
N MET A 42 -25.26 59.05 22.01
CA MET A 42 -24.31 57.94 21.90
C MET A 42 -23.64 57.97 20.51
N THR A 43 -22.41 58.48 20.42
CA THR A 43 -21.60 58.30 19.20
C THR A 43 -21.32 56.80 19.00
N PRO A 44 -21.60 56.21 17.81
CA PRO A 44 -21.29 54.82 17.56
C PRO A 44 -19.77 54.59 17.69
N TRP A 45 -19.40 53.61 18.50
CA TRP A 45 -18.04 53.15 18.70
C TRP A 45 -17.44 52.72 17.37
N ALA A 46 -16.23 53.19 17.06
CA ALA A 46 -15.55 52.90 15.80
C ALA A 46 -15.19 51.40 15.73
N LEU A 47 -15.89 50.66 14.87
CA LEU A 47 -15.62 49.25 14.60
C LEU A 47 -14.68 49.15 13.41
N GLN A 48 -13.52 48.51 13.59
CA GLN A 48 -12.70 48.12 12.45
C GLN A 48 -13.32 46.91 11.78
N THR A 49 -13.72 47.06 10.53
CA THR A 49 -14.18 45.97 9.67
C THR A 49 -13.20 45.78 8.51
N ALA A 50 -13.11 44.55 8.00
CA ALA A 50 -12.34 44.24 6.80
C ALA A 50 -13.25 43.51 5.79
N PRO A 51 -13.16 43.82 4.49
CA PRO A 51 -13.94 43.13 3.46
C PRO A 51 -13.48 41.68 3.33
N VAL A 52 -14.45 40.75 3.19
CA VAL A 52 -14.15 39.32 2.99
C VAL A 52 -13.85 39.07 1.52
N GLU A 53 -12.61 38.71 1.21
CA GLU A 53 -12.21 38.27 -0.12
C GLU A 53 -12.30 36.74 -0.24
N ARG A 54 -12.91 36.24 -1.32
CA ARG A 54 -12.96 34.80 -1.60
C ARG A 54 -11.76 34.41 -2.46
N GLY A 55 -10.85 33.65 -1.88
CA GLY A 55 -9.73 33.01 -2.58
C GLY A 55 -9.81 31.48 -2.52
N SER A 56 -9.05 30.80 -3.35
CA SER A 56 -8.86 29.35 -3.23
C SER A 56 -7.89 29.05 -2.09
N VAL A 57 -8.36 28.35 -1.06
CA VAL A 57 -7.51 27.85 0.02
C VAL A 57 -7.16 26.41 -0.30
N ALA A 58 -5.91 26.16 -0.68
CA ALA A 58 -5.41 24.81 -0.86
C ALA A 58 -5.21 24.16 0.51
N GLY A 59 -6.22 23.43 0.99
CA GLY A 59 -6.10 22.60 2.18
C GLY A 59 -5.26 21.35 1.86
N SER A 60 -4.11 21.19 2.51
CA SER A 60 -3.35 19.94 2.44
C SER A 60 -3.68 19.07 3.65
N ILE A 61 -4.14 17.85 3.42
CA ILE A 61 -4.26 16.83 4.48
C ILE A 61 -2.95 16.04 4.46
N GLN A 62 -2.17 16.16 5.53
CA GLN A 62 -0.98 15.33 5.73
C GLN A 62 -1.40 14.04 6.41
N SER A 63 -1.11 12.91 5.76
CA SER A 63 -1.37 11.58 6.32
C SER A 63 -0.14 10.71 6.13
N ILE A 64 0.13 9.85 7.11
CA ILE A 64 1.21 8.87 7.06
C ILE A 64 0.64 7.63 6.37
N ALA A 65 1.24 7.23 5.26
CA ALA A 65 0.92 6.00 4.56
C ALA A 65 2.13 5.07 4.54
N VAL A 66 1.86 3.77 4.60
CA VAL A 66 2.87 2.74 4.36
C VAL A 66 2.78 2.34 2.90
N ILE A 67 3.91 2.35 2.21
CA ILE A 67 4.02 1.87 0.83
C ILE A 67 4.55 0.44 0.90
N ASP A 68 3.88 -0.48 0.21
CA ASP A 68 4.31 -1.87 0.08
C ASP A 68 4.57 -2.23 -1.39
N ALA A 69 5.32 -3.31 -1.60
CA ALA A 69 5.58 -3.82 -2.94
C ALA A 69 4.27 -4.34 -3.57
N PRO A 70 3.99 -4.01 -4.84
CA PRO A 70 2.77 -4.47 -5.51
C PRO A 70 2.71 -6.01 -5.63
N GLN A 71 3.87 -6.67 -5.64
CA GLN A 71 4.00 -8.13 -5.62
C GLN A 71 5.24 -8.55 -4.84
N VAL A 72 5.07 -9.50 -3.93
CA VAL A 72 6.16 -10.18 -3.23
C VAL A 72 6.13 -11.65 -3.63
N ILE A 73 7.22 -12.16 -4.18
CA ILE A 73 7.33 -13.54 -4.64
C ILE A 73 8.50 -14.21 -3.91
N THR A 74 8.20 -15.28 -3.18
CA THR A 74 9.22 -16.15 -2.61
C THR A 74 9.61 -17.19 -3.65
N LEU A 75 10.89 -17.22 -4.02
CA LEU A 75 11.42 -18.19 -4.98
C LEU A 75 11.97 -19.40 -4.23
N SER A 76 11.46 -20.58 -4.58
CA SER A 76 11.94 -21.86 -4.06
C SER A 76 12.39 -22.74 -5.23
N PRO A 77 13.47 -23.52 -5.06
CA PRO A 77 13.88 -24.48 -6.07
C PRO A 77 12.81 -25.57 -6.25
N GLN A 78 12.51 -25.92 -7.49
CA GLN A 78 11.53 -26.98 -7.81
C GLN A 78 12.09 -28.39 -7.55
N VAL A 79 13.41 -28.52 -7.55
CA VAL A 79 14.12 -29.78 -7.34
C VAL A 79 15.09 -29.66 -6.16
N GLN A 80 15.28 -30.77 -5.46
CA GLN A 80 16.27 -30.85 -4.38
C GLN A 80 17.66 -31.11 -4.98
N GLY A 81 18.68 -30.42 -4.48
CA GLY A 81 20.06 -30.64 -4.89
C GLY A 81 21.03 -29.64 -4.28
N THR A 82 22.32 -29.87 -4.52
CA THR A 82 23.39 -29.00 -4.04
C THR A 82 23.48 -27.74 -4.91
N VAL A 83 23.55 -26.57 -4.27
CA VAL A 83 23.75 -25.30 -4.97
C VAL A 83 25.21 -25.20 -5.44
N VAL A 84 25.39 -25.09 -6.76
CA VAL A 84 26.71 -24.94 -7.41
C VAL A 84 27.09 -23.47 -7.54
N ASN A 85 26.11 -22.62 -7.81
CA ASN A 85 26.35 -21.19 -7.98
C ASN A 85 25.11 -20.38 -7.55
N VAL A 86 25.36 -19.26 -6.90
CA VAL A 86 24.35 -18.24 -6.63
C VAL A 86 24.67 -17.05 -7.53
N GLY A 87 23.65 -16.57 -8.22
CA GLY A 87 23.71 -15.51 -9.21
C GLY A 87 23.91 -14.11 -8.60
N PRO A 88 23.25 -13.07 -9.11
CA PRO A 88 23.55 -11.68 -8.75
C PRO A 88 23.51 -11.43 -7.23
N ARG A 89 24.36 -10.51 -6.80
CA ARG A 89 24.45 -10.07 -5.40
C ARG A 89 23.08 -9.60 -4.90
N ALA A 90 22.77 -9.90 -3.64
CA ALA A 90 21.54 -9.46 -2.99
C ALA A 90 21.36 -7.93 -3.10
N GLY A 91 20.13 -7.50 -3.38
CA GLY A 91 19.76 -6.09 -3.54
C GLY A 91 19.80 -5.55 -4.97
N VAL A 92 20.22 -6.35 -5.95
CA VAL A 92 20.23 -5.95 -7.37
C VAL A 92 18.88 -6.27 -8.03
N ALA A 93 18.38 -5.35 -8.85
CA ALA A 93 17.19 -5.57 -9.67
C ALA A 93 17.46 -6.64 -10.75
N VAL A 94 16.62 -7.67 -10.78
CA VAL A 94 16.71 -8.77 -11.74
C VAL A 94 15.49 -8.79 -12.66
N LYS A 95 15.71 -9.18 -13.92
CA LYS A 95 14.64 -9.37 -14.90
C LYS A 95 14.21 -10.84 -14.93
N ARG A 96 13.02 -11.11 -15.47
CA ARG A 96 12.55 -12.48 -15.71
C ARG A 96 13.55 -13.23 -16.60
N GLY A 97 13.86 -14.48 -16.23
CA GLY A 97 14.79 -15.35 -16.97
C GLY A 97 16.26 -15.22 -16.56
N VAL A 98 16.60 -14.32 -15.64
CA VAL A 98 17.95 -14.27 -15.07
C VAL A 98 18.18 -15.48 -14.16
N LEU A 99 19.33 -16.14 -14.33
CA LEU A 99 19.77 -17.23 -13.48
C LEU A 99 20.09 -16.71 -12.07
N LEU A 100 19.32 -17.14 -11.07
CA LEU A 100 19.51 -16.75 -9.67
C LEU A 100 20.29 -17.81 -8.89
N VAL A 101 20.05 -19.09 -9.17
CA VAL A 101 20.71 -20.20 -8.51
C VAL A 101 20.88 -21.33 -9.53
N ARG A 102 22.07 -21.94 -9.56
CA ARG A 102 22.34 -23.16 -10.31
C ARG A 102 22.48 -24.32 -9.35
N ILE A 103 21.67 -25.35 -9.55
CA ILE A 103 21.73 -26.62 -8.81
C ILE A 103 22.54 -27.63 -9.61
N ASP A 104 23.27 -28.53 -8.93
CA ASP A 104 24.02 -29.59 -9.61
C ASP A 104 23.07 -30.55 -10.33
N ALA A 105 23.17 -30.61 -11.66
CA ALA A 105 22.33 -31.40 -12.52
C ALA A 105 22.87 -32.81 -12.83
N ARG A 106 24.09 -33.16 -12.39
CA ARG A 106 24.77 -34.41 -12.83
C ARG A 106 23.94 -35.68 -12.56
N THR A 107 23.33 -35.77 -11.38
CA THR A 107 22.46 -36.91 -11.04
C THR A 107 21.20 -36.93 -11.91
N PHE A 108 20.63 -35.77 -12.22
CA PHE A 108 19.45 -35.65 -13.09
C PHE A 108 19.77 -36.01 -14.54
N GLU A 109 20.93 -35.57 -15.05
CA GLU A 109 21.42 -35.93 -16.38
C GLU A 109 21.70 -37.43 -16.50
N SER A 110 22.32 -38.03 -15.48
CA SER A 110 22.55 -39.48 -15.42
C SER A 110 21.23 -40.26 -15.44
N ASN A 111 20.25 -39.85 -14.64
CA ASN A 111 18.93 -40.48 -14.60
C ASN A 111 18.19 -40.34 -15.93
N LEU A 112 18.24 -39.16 -16.56
CA LEU A 112 17.68 -38.93 -17.88
C LEU A 112 18.36 -39.80 -18.95
N SER A 113 19.68 -39.97 -18.87
CA SER A 113 20.44 -40.87 -19.74
C SER A 113 19.99 -42.32 -19.57
N ALA A 114 19.86 -42.79 -18.33
CA ALA A 114 19.39 -44.14 -18.02
C ALA A 114 17.97 -44.41 -18.58
N LEU A 115 17.03 -43.48 -18.37
CA LEU A 115 15.67 -43.56 -18.94
C LEU A 115 15.69 -43.60 -20.47
N ARG A 116 16.55 -42.81 -21.12
CA ARG A 116 16.70 -42.85 -22.58
C ARG A 116 17.20 -44.20 -23.09
N GLN A 117 18.11 -44.85 -22.38
CA GLN A 117 18.56 -46.20 -22.76
C GLN A 117 17.46 -47.23 -22.57
N GLN A 118 16.69 -47.14 -21.47
CA GLN A 118 15.53 -48.01 -21.26
C GLN A 118 14.47 -47.82 -22.35
N TYR A 119 14.19 -46.57 -22.73
CA TYR A 119 13.29 -46.27 -23.85
C TYR A 119 13.76 -46.91 -25.15
N ARG A 120 15.05 -46.77 -25.51
CA ARG A 120 15.61 -47.40 -26.72
C ARG A 120 15.49 -48.92 -26.71
N ALA A 121 15.72 -49.55 -25.56
CA ALA A 121 15.55 -51.00 -25.41
C ALA A 121 14.07 -51.41 -25.59
N ALA A 122 13.14 -50.67 -24.99
CA ALA A 122 11.70 -50.92 -25.13
C ALA A 122 11.19 -50.67 -26.55
N GLU A 123 11.71 -49.64 -27.23
CA GLU A 123 11.41 -49.34 -28.63
C GLU A 123 11.88 -50.48 -29.56
N ALA A 124 13.10 -50.98 -29.36
CA ALA A 124 13.58 -52.15 -30.10
C ALA A 124 12.74 -53.40 -29.84
N GLN A 125 12.29 -53.62 -28.60
CA GLN A 125 11.40 -54.72 -28.26
C GLN A 125 10.02 -54.58 -28.89
N ALA A 126 9.49 -53.35 -28.97
CA ALA A 126 8.23 -53.06 -29.66
C ALA A 126 8.33 -53.33 -31.15
N ASP A 127 9.39 -52.85 -31.82
CA ASP A 127 9.64 -53.11 -33.25
C ASP A 127 9.78 -54.62 -33.53
N TYR A 128 10.49 -55.36 -32.68
CA TYR A 128 10.57 -56.82 -32.78
C TYR A 128 9.18 -57.47 -32.68
N ALA A 129 8.39 -57.10 -31.66
CA ALA A 129 7.07 -57.68 -31.43
C ALA A 129 6.08 -57.34 -32.56
N GLU A 130 6.15 -56.12 -33.11
CA GLU A 130 5.36 -55.71 -34.28
C GLU A 130 5.72 -56.51 -35.53
N LYS A 131 7.01 -56.75 -35.78
CA LYS A 131 7.47 -57.61 -36.89
C LYS A 131 7.02 -59.06 -36.71
N GLN A 132 7.04 -59.58 -35.48
CA GLN A 132 6.52 -60.92 -35.18
C GLN A 132 5.01 -61.01 -35.40
N GLN A 133 4.25 -60.00 -34.96
CA GLN A 133 2.82 -59.93 -35.22
C GLN A 133 2.54 -59.93 -36.73
N ALA A 134 3.20 -59.07 -37.51
CA ALA A 134 3.02 -59.00 -38.96
C ALA A 134 3.35 -60.33 -39.64
N ARG A 135 4.39 -61.03 -39.17
CA ARG A 135 4.73 -62.37 -39.64
C ARG A 135 3.61 -63.37 -39.33
N PHE A 136 3.06 -63.36 -38.12
CA PHE A 136 2.01 -64.28 -37.71
C PHE A 136 0.69 -63.97 -38.43
N ASP A 137 0.34 -62.70 -38.62
CA ASP A 137 -0.80 -62.28 -39.43
C ASP A 137 -0.70 -62.87 -40.86
N SER A 138 0.49 -62.85 -41.47
CA SER A 138 0.73 -63.45 -42.80
C SER A 138 0.65 -64.97 -42.82
N LEU A 139 1.06 -65.65 -41.75
CA LEU A 139 1.00 -67.11 -41.63
C LEU A 139 -0.42 -67.59 -41.38
N LEU A 140 -1.23 -66.83 -40.63
CA LEU A 140 -2.64 -67.10 -40.42
C LEU A 140 -3.42 -66.99 -41.74
N ALA A 141 -3.12 -65.98 -42.57
CA ALA A 141 -3.70 -65.85 -43.90
C ALA A 141 -3.38 -67.07 -44.80
N GLN A 142 -2.27 -67.76 -44.54
CA GLN A 142 -1.88 -68.99 -45.22
C GLN A 142 -2.39 -70.25 -44.51
N ASN A 143 -3.22 -70.12 -43.46
CA ASN A 143 -3.71 -71.20 -42.59
C ASN A 143 -2.58 -72.04 -41.95
N ALA A 144 -1.38 -71.47 -41.77
CA ALA A 144 -0.21 -72.16 -41.24
C ALA A 144 -0.12 -72.13 -39.70
N ILE A 145 -0.91 -71.27 -39.03
CA ILE A 145 -0.95 -71.12 -37.58
C ILE A 145 -2.38 -70.91 -37.07
N SER A 146 -2.60 -71.03 -35.76
CA SER A 146 -3.92 -70.79 -35.15
C SER A 146 -4.17 -69.32 -34.82
N GLN A 147 -5.45 -68.93 -34.78
CA GLN A 147 -5.88 -67.59 -34.36
C GLN A 147 -5.31 -67.19 -32.98
N SER A 148 -5.28 -68.13 -32.04
CA SER A 148 -4.76 -67.91 -30.69
C SER A 148 -3.29 -67.45 -30.69
N GLN A 149 -2.46 -67.97 -31.61
CA GLN A 149 -1.06 -67.56 -31.73
C GLN A 149 -0.93 -66.12 -32.24
N VAL A 150 -1.77 -65.71 -33.19
CA VAL A 150 -1.82 -64.32 -33.67
C VAL A 150 -2.29 -63.38 -32.56
N ASP A 151 -3.33 -63.75 -31.83
CA ASP A 151 -3.88 -62.93 -30.75
C ASP A 151 -2.85 -62.74 -29.62
N GLN A 152 -2.06 -63.77 -29.32
CA GLN A 152 -0.93 -63.70 -28.40
C GLN A 152 0.15 -62.74 -28.91
N ALA A 153 0.55 -62.84 -30.18
CA ALA A 153 1.55 -61.95 -30.78
C ALA A 153 1.08 -60.49 -30.84
N ARG A 154 -0.20 -60.25 -31.18
CA ARG A 154 -0.82 -58.91 -31.17
C ARG A 154 -0.86 -58.33 -29.77
N SER A 155 -1.20 -59.13 -28.77
CA SER A 155 -1.20 -58.70 -27.36
C SER A 155 0.22 -58.34 -26.90
N ALA A 156 1.22 -59.12 -27.28
CA ALA A 156 2.62 -58.85 -26.98
C ALA A 156 3.12 -57.55 -27.65
N ALA A 157 2.79 -57.32 -28.94
CA ALA A 157 3.12 -56.09 -29.65
C ALA A 157 2.48 -54.85 -28.98
N LYS A 158 1.19 -54.94 -28.64
CA LYS A 158 0.47 -53.87 -27.93
C LYS A 158 1.11 -53.56 -26.58
N SER A 159 1.48 -54.59 -25.82
CA SER A 159 2.13 -54.44 -24.51
C SER A 159 3.52 -53.80 -24.63
N ALA A 160 4.34 -54.26 -25.58
CA ALA A 160 5.68 -53.72 -25.81
C ALA A 160 5.63 -52.24 -26.25
N ARG A 161 4.69 -51.89 -27.15
CA ARG A 161 4.46 -50.50 -27.56
C ARG A 161 4.01 -49.63 -26.38
N ALA A 162 3.09 -50.12 -25.55
CA ALA A 162 2.66 -49.40 -24.36
C ALA A 162 3.81 -49.14 -23.37
N GLN A 163 4.71 -50.12 -23.21
CA GLN A 163 5.90 -49.96 -22.37
C GLN A 163 6.86 -48.88 -22.91
N ALA A 164 7.08 -48.83 -24.22
CA ALA A 164 7.88 -47.78 -24.85
C ALA A 164 7.25 -46.39 -24.65
N HIS A 165 5.93 -46.25 -24.81
CA HIS A 165 5.24 -44.99 -24.54
C HIS A 165 5.35 -44.55 -23.07
N ALA A 166 5.17 -45.46 -22.12
CA ALA A 166 5.31 -45.14 -20.70
C ALA A 166 6.71 -44.60 -20.37
N LEU A 167 7.76 -45.16 -20.98
CA LEU A 167 9.13 -44.66 -20.83
C LEU A 167 9.35 -43.31 -21.50
N ALA A 168 8.70 -43.05 -22.65
CA ALA A 168 8.73 -41.74 -23.29
C ALA A 168 8.10 -40.65 -22.40
N ASP A 169 6.98 -40.97 -21.75
CA ASP A 169 6.29 -40.06 -20.83
C ASP A 169 7.12 -39.78 -19.56
N GLN A 170 7.81 -40.81 -19.05
CA GLN A 170 8.76 -40.63 -17.95
C GLN A 170 9.92 -39.70 -18.34
N ILE A 171 10.46 -39.84 -19.57
CA ILE A 171 11.48 -38.94 -20.10
C ILE A 171 10.94 -37.51 -20.22
N ALA A 172 9.71 -37.32 -20.72
CA ALA A 172 9.09 -36.01 -20.86
C ALA A 172 8.93 -35.33 -19.49
N THR A 173 8.46 -36.07 -18.49
CA THR A 173 8.32 -35.59 -17.11
C THR A 173 9.68 -35.18 -16.52
N GLN A 174 10.73 -35.99 -16.73
CA GLN A 174 12.07 -35.69 -16.22
C GLN A 174 12.69 -34.46 -16.87
N ARG A 175 12.34 -34.14 -18.13
CA ARG A 175 12.83 -32.93 -18.82
C ARG A 175 12.25 -31.63 -18.29
N VAL A 176 11.05 -31.65 -17.71
CA VAL A 176 10.46 -30.46 -17.07
C VAL A 176 11.21 -30.06 -15.80
N ASN A 177 11.88 -31.03 -15.16
CA ASN A 177 12.62 -30.84 -13.93
C ASN A 177 14.07 -30.33 -14.14
N LEU A 178 14.50 -30.14 -15.40
CA LEU A 178 15.81 -29.64 -15.80
C LEU A 178 15.71 -28.22 -16.37
#